data_AF-A0A2V6BD98-F1
#
_entry.id   AF-A0A2V6BD98-F1
#
_cell.length_a   1.000
_cell.length_b   1.000
_cell.length_c   1.000
_cell.angle_alpha   90.00
_cell.angle_beta   90.00
_cell.angle_gamma   90.00
#
_symmetry.space_group_name_H-M   'P 1'
#
loop_
_entity.id
_entity.type
_entity.pdbx_description
1 polymer ?
#
loop_
_entity_poly.entity_id
_entity_poly.type
_entity_poly.pdbx_seq_one_letter_code
_entity_poly.pdbx_strand_id
1 'polypeptide(L)'
;MNPVLLLVDDDEAIRTQMKWTLSADYEIVSAEDRAGAVENFKKKKPAVTLLDLGLPPRPSDPDEGLATLAELKAVDEMAKVIVISGQGEKKNALEAVAAGAYDFLCKPVDPDELKLLLKRCIYLADLEREYRKAKEGQRASVFEDMLGTSPQIQGVFSFIRKVATTTAPVLLLGESGTGKEMAALAIHRRGPRKDGPFVPINCNAIPENLLESELFGHEKGSFTGAIMQRVGLVETAKGGTLFLDEIGELPSSIQVKLLRFLQEQRFQRVGGRQELTSDARVIAATHVDLKAGINQGSFREDLYFRLAVLVISLPPLRERGDDAMLLAQEFLQKYAAQNGKANIVFVPEALRAINRHPWPGNVRELQNRIKRAVIMADSRRITEKDLELSTGIGFSSSTTLKEARENVEREMVQRALKRNLGRISSAAAELGISRPTLYELMERLGISRE
;
A
#
# COMPACT_ATOMS: atom_id res chain seq x y z
N MET A 1 -15.86 -9.45 -28.27
CA MET A 1 -16.13 -10.91 -28.20
C MET A 1 -17.43 -11.07 -27.46
N ASN A 2 -18.35 -11.89 -27.98
CA ASN A 2 -19.60 -12.16 -27.29
C ASN A 2 -19.31 -12.93 -25.99
N PRO A 3 -19.97 -12.59 -24.87
CA PRO A 3 -19.78 -13.32 -23.62
C PRO A 3 -20.19 -14.78 -23.79
N VAL A 4 -19.40 -15.67 -23.19
CA VAL A 4 -19.67 -17.12 -23.21
C VAL A 4 -20.81 -17.42 -22.22
N LEU A 5 -21.84 -18.08 -22.69
CA LEU A 5 -22.97 -18.56 -21.88
C LEU A 5 -22.93 -20.09 -21.85
N LEU A 6 -22.93 -20.68 -20.66
CA LEU A 6 -23.08 -22.12 -20.49
C LEU A 6 -24.56 -22.45 -20.28
N LEU A 7 -25.10 -23.31 -21.13
CA LEU A 7 -26.46 -23.82 -21.04
C LEU A 7 -26.44 -25.29 -20.62
N VAL A 8 -27.08 -25.61 -19.49
CA VAL A 8 -27.16 -26.95 -18.94
C VAL A 8 -28.63 -27.33 -18.86
N ASP A 9 -29.06 -28.26 -19.69
CA ASP A 9 -30.44 -28.77 -19.76
C ASP A 9 -30.36 -30.15 -20.46
N ASP A 10 -31.13 -31.14 -20.01
CA ASP A 10 -31.10 -32.50 -20.58
C ASP A 10 -31.90 -32.61 -21.89
N ASP A 11 -32.83 -31.70 -22.14
CA ASP A 11 -33.68 -31.66 -23.34
C ASP A 11 -32.97 -30.98 -24.52
N GLU A 12 -32.69 -31.75 -25.58
CA GLU A 12 -32.06 -31.26 -26.81
C GLU A 12 -32.89 -30.18 -27.52
N ALA A 13 -34.22 -30.24 -27.45
CA ALA A 13 -35.10 -29.26 -28.05
C ALA A 13 -34.99 -27.91 -27.33
N ILE A 14 -34.92 -27.91 -25.99
CA ILE A 14 -34.70 -26.70 -25.20
C ILE A 14 -33.31 -26.12 -25.49
N ARG A 15 -32.26 -26.96 -25.50
CA ARG A 15 -30.90 -26.51 -25.86
C ARG A 15 -30.85 -25.87 -27.23
N THR A 16 -31.52 -26.47 -28.21
CA THR A 16 -31.59 -25.96 -29.58
C THR A 16 -32.36 -24.64 -29.64
N GLN A 17 -33.55 -24.56 -29.03
CA GLN A 17 -34.36 -23.35 -29.01
C GLN A 17 -33.64 -22.16 -28.35
N MET A 18 -33.00 -22.40 -27.21
CA MET A 18 -32.22 -21.39 -26.50
C MET A 18 -31.02 -20.94 -27.32
N LYS A 19 -30.36 -21.88 -28.02
CA LYS A 19 -29.26 -21.56 -28.93
C LYS A 19 -29.69 -20.61 -30.05
N TRP A 20 -30.82 -20.87 -30.68
CA TRP A 20 -31.36 -20.00 -31.72
C TRP A 20 -31.73 -18.62 -31.17
N THR A 21 -32.34 -18.57 -29.99
CA THR A 21 -32.83 -17.32 -29.37
C THR A 21 -31.70 -16.40 -28.90
N LEU A 22 -30.56 -16.97 -28.50
CA LEU A 22 -29.48 -16.25 -27.79
C LEU A 22 -28.16 -16.15 -28.58
N SER A 23 -28.01 -16.86 -29.70
CA SER A 23 -26.76 -16.90 -30.49
C SER A 23 -26.32 -15.55 -31.08
N ALA A 24 -27.23 -14.58 -31.23
CA ALA A 24 -26.88 -13.24 -31.68
C ALA A 24 -26.02 -12.48 -30.64
N ASP A 25 -26.27 -12.73 -29.35
CA ASP A 25 -25.68 -11.97 -28.24
C ASP A 25 -24.60 -12.75 -27.48
N TYR A 26 -24.60 -14.10 -27.58
CA TYR A 26 -23.78 -14.98 -26.73
C TYR A 26 -23.07 -16.09 -27.52
N GLU A 27 -21.85 -16.45 -27.07
CA GLU A 27 -21.21 -17.70 -27.48
C GLU A 27 -21.74 -18.84 -26.59
N ILE A 28 -22.57 -19.72 -27.14
CA ILE A 28 -23.29 -20.72 -26.34
C ILE A 28 -22.51 -22.04 -26.31
N VAL A 29 -22.17 -22.46 -25.11
CA VAL A 29 -21.62 -23.78 -24.78
C VAL A 29 -22.73 -24.58 -24.10
N SER A 30 -22.91 -25.84 -24.47
CA SER A 30 -23.98 -26.68 -23.93
C SER A 30 -23.42 -27.87 -23.15
N ALA A 31 -24.17 -28.31 -22.16
CA ALA A 31 -23.98 -29.57 -21.46
C ALA A 31 -25.33 -30.23 -21.20
N GLU A 32 -25.35 -31.56 -21.17
CA GLU A 32 -26.57 -32.37 -21.00
C GLU A 32 -26.66 -32.98 -19.60
N ASP A 33 -25.56 -32.96 -18.86
CA ASP A 33 -25.43 -33.51 -17.52
C ASP A 33 -24.48 -32.67 -16.66
N ARG A 34 -24.41 -33.01 -15.37
CA ARG A 34 -23.52 -32.36 -14.40
C ARG A 34 -22.06 -32.46 -14.77
N ALA A 35 -21.60 -33.62 -15.24
CA ALA A 35 -20.19 -33.86 -15.54
C ALA A 35 -19.70 -32.93 -16.66
N GLY A 36 -20.47 -32.86 -17.76
CA GLY A 36 -20.22 -31.95 -18.87
C GLY A 36 -20.35 -30.49 -18.47
N ALA A 37 -21.29 -30.14 -17.59
CA ALA A 37 -21.44 -28.77 -17.09
C ALA A 37 -20.18 -28.30 -16.36
N VAL A 38 -19.66 -29.10 -15.43
CA VAL A 38 -18.46 -28.77 -14.64
C VAL A 38 -17.21 -28.72 -15.52
N GLU A 39 -17.05 -29.67 -16.45
CA GLU A 39 -15.92 -29.67 -17.39
C GLU A 39 -15.93 -28.41 -18.26
N ASN A 40 -17.06 -28.12 -18.90
CA ASN A 40 -17.21 -26.95 -19.76
C ASN A 40 -17.05 -25.64 -18.98
N PHE A 41 -17.56 -25.57 -17.76
CA PHE A 41 -17.38 -24.41 -16.90
C PHE A 41 -15.90 -24.11 -16.63
N LYS A 42 -15.12 -25.13 -16.24
CA LYS A 42 -13.68 -25.01 -15.98
C LYS A 42 -12.89 -24.60 -17.23
N LYS A 43 -13.22 -25.20 -18.37
CA LYS A 43 -12.49 -25.01 -19.63
C LYS A 43 -12.81 -23.68 -20.32
N LYS A 44 -14.08 -23.28 -20.34
CA LYS A 44 -14.57 -22.14 -21.11
C LYS A 44 -14.80 -20.88 -20.28
N LYS A 45 -14.85 -20.99 -18.94
CA LYS A 45 -15.02 -19.87 -18.00
C LYS A 45 -16.16 -18.93 -18.42
N PRO A 46 -17.40 -19.45 -18.50
CA PRO A 46 -18.55 -18.69 -18.96
C PRO A 46 -18.80 -17.46 -18.07
N ALA A 47 -19.35 -16.40 -18.66
CA ALA A 47 -19.76 -15.20 -17.93
C ALA A 47 -21.04 -15.44 -17.12
N VAL A 48 -21.88 -16.37 -17.58
CA VAL A 48 -23.13 -16.77 -16.94
C VAL A 48 -23.47 -18.21 -17.31
N THR A 49 -24.08 -18.94 -16.37
CA THR A 49 -24.61 -20.28 -16.58
C THR A 49 -26.13 -20.28 -16.44
N LEU A 50 -26.83 -20.83 -17.42
CA LEU A 50 -28.23 -21.24 -17.32
C LEU A 50 -28.27 -22.72 -16.94
N LEU A 51 -28.93 -23.04 -15.84
CA LEU A 51 -28.93 -24.39 -15.27
C LEU A 51 -30.36 -24.86 -15.04
N ASP A 52 -30.78 -25.91 -15.73
CA ASP A 52 -32.00 -26.64 -15.38
C ASP A 52 -31.79 -27.43 -14.09
N LEU A 53 -32.82 -27.48 -13.23
CA LEU A 53 -32.76 -28.29 -12.01
C LEU A 53 -32.96 -29.77 -12.28
N GLY A 54 -33.78 -30.10 -13.28
CA GLY A 54 -34.00 -31.47 -13.71
C GLY A 54 -32.85 -31.96 -14.57
N LEU A 55 -31.95 -32.77 -14.02
CA LEU A 55 -30.84 -33.34 -14.77
C LEU A 55 -30.77 -34.87 -14.59
N PRO A 56 -30.22 -35.61 -15.57
CA PRO A 56 -29.99 -37.04 -15.44
C PRO A 56 -29.01 -37.32 -14.27
N PRO A 57 -29.22 -38.42 -13.50
CA PRO A 57 -30.04 -39.58 -13.83
C PRO A 57 -31.53 -39.48 -13.44
N ARG A 58 -31.96 -38.40 -12.77
CA ARG A 58 -33.35 -38.21 -12.32
C ARG A 58 -33.87 -36.85 -12.77
N PRO A 59 -34.28 -36.69 -14.04
CA PRO A 59 -34.72 -35.39 -14.57
C PRO A 59 -35.97 -34.80 -13.87
N SER A 60 -36.72 -35.60 -13.12
CA SER A 60 -37.89 -35.14 -12.35
C SER A 60 -37.54 -34.69 -10.91
N ASP A 61 -36.26 -34.72 -10.52
CA ASP A 61 -35.78 -34.41 -9.17
C ASP A 61 -34.76 -33.26 -9.23
N PRO A 62 -34.89 -32.19 -8.42
CA PRO A 62 -33.97 -31.05 -8.44
C PRO A 62 -32.58 -31.35 -7.86
N ASP A 63 -32.39 -32.48 -7.17
CA ASP A 63 -31.17 -32.80 -6.41
C ASP A 63 -29.90 -32.70 -7.27
N GLU A 64 -29.94 -33.22 -8.51
CA GLU A 64 -28.77 -33.22 -9.38
C GLU A 64 -28.42 -31.81 -9.90
N GLY A 65 -29.43 -30.99 -10.23
CA GLY A 65 -29.24 -29.59 -10.58
C GLY A 65 -28.71 -28.75 -9.42
N LEU A 66 -29.22 -28.96 -8.20
CA LEU A 66 -28.71 -28.31 -6.99
C LEU A 66 -27.27 -28.72 -6.68
N ALA A 67 -26.93 -30.00 -6.86
CA ALA A 67 -25.56 -30.48 -6.68
C ALA A 67 -24.61 -29.90 -7.76
N THR A 68 -25.09 -29.74 -8.99
CA THR A 68 -24.37 -29.04 -10.06
C THR A 68 -24.10 -27.59 -9.68
N LEU A 69 -25.11 -26.85 -9.21
CA LEU A 69 -24.95 -25.48 -8.71
C LEU A 69 -23.87 -25.41 -7.63
N ALA A 70 -23.95 -26.27 -6.60
CA ALA A 70 -22.99 -26.30 -5.51
C ALA A 70 -21.55 -26.52 -6.00
N GLU A 71 -21.36 -27.42 -6.98
CA GLU A 71 -20.04 -27.70 -7.55
C GLU A 71 -19.50 -26.54 -8.39
N LEU A 72 -20.36 -25.88 -9.18
CA LEU A 72 -19.97 -24.67 -9.93
C LEU A 72 -19.56 -23.54 -8.98
N LYS A 73 -20.30 -23.34 -7.89
CA LYS A 73 -19.97 -22.35 -6.85
C LYS A 73 -18.71 -22.71 -6.07
N ALA A 74 -18.40 -23.99 -5.91
CA ALA A 74 -17.15 -24.44 -5.29
C ALA A 74 -15.93 -24.19 -6.20
N VAL A 75 -16.11 -24.26 -7.53
CA VAL A 75 -15.06 -23.91 -8.51
C VAL A 75 -14.83 -22.40 -8.58
N ASP A 76 -15.91 -21.61 -8.58
CA ASP A 76 -15.86 -20.16 -8.50
C ASP A 76 -17.03 -19.61 -7.66
N GLU A 77 -16.73 -19.12 -6.46
CA GLU A 77 -17.72 -18.58 -5.53
C GLU A 77 -18.50 -17.40 -6.14
N MET A 78 -17.92 -16.68 -7.11
CA MET A 78 -18.56 -15.57 -7.80
C MET A 78 -19.30 -15.98 -9.08
N ALA A 79 -19.31 -17.27 -9.42
CA ALA A 79 -20.03 -17.78 -10.58
C ALA A 79 -21.49 -17.31 -10.56
N LYS A 80 -21.95 -16.77 -11.69
CA LYS A 80 -23.33 -16.36 -11.87
C LYS A 80 -24.11 -17.49 -12.53
N VAL A 81 -24.97 -18.12 -11.73
CA VAL A 81 -25.80 -19.24 -12.17
C VAL A 81 -27.26 -18.81 -12.05
N ILE A 82 -27.98 -18.79 -13.18
CA ILE A 82 -29.41 -18.59 -13.23
C ILE A 82 -30.05 -19.96 -13.36
N VAL A 83 -30.97 -20.27 -12.45
CA VAL A 83 -31.63 -21.57 -12.41
C VAL A 83 -32.95 -21.53 -13.18
N ILE A 84 -33.24 -22.57 -13.94
CA ILE A 84 -34.50 -22.76 -14.64
C ILE A 84 -35.27 -23.88 -13.94
N SER A 85 -36.55 -23.68 -13.62
CA SER A 85 -37.36 -24.65 -12.86
C SER A 85 -38.81 -24.70 -13.36
N GLY A 86 -39.51 -25.82 -13.17
CA GLY A 86 -40.88 -26.04 -13.66
C GLY A 86 -41.99 -25.25 -12.92
N GLN A 87 -43.13 -25.06 -13.59
CA GLN A 87 -44.37 -24.49 -13.02
C GLN A 87 -44.96 -25.43 -11.95
N GLY A 88 -44.45 -25.34 -10.72
CA GLY A 88 -44.84 -26.17 -9.57
C GLY A 88 -43.78 -26.22 -8.47
N GLU A 89 -42.56 -25.78 -8.78
CA GLU A 89 -41.36 -26.00 -7.97
C GLU A 89 -40.81 -24.72 -7.34
N LYS A 90 -41.69 -23.80 -6.92
CA LYS A 90 -41.28 -22.53 -6.28
C LYS A 90 -40.35 -22.75 -5.08
N LYS A 91 -40.50 -23.88 -4.37
CA LYS A 91 -39.64 -24.28 -3.27
C LYS A 91 -38.20 -24.56 -3.73
N ASN A 92 -38.02 -25.29 -4.83
CA ASN A 92 -36.71 -25.65 -5.38
C ASN A 92 -35.97 -24.40 -5.90
N ALA A 93 -36.70 -23.47 -6.52
CA ALA A 93 -36.15 -22.18 -6.93
C ALA A 93 -35.61 -21.36 -5.75
N LEU A 94 -36.34 -21.33 -4.62
CA LEU A 94 -35.88 -20.65 -3.40
C LEU A 94 -34.69 -21.35 -2.76
N GLU A 95 -34.67 -22.69 -2.78
CA GLU A 95 -33.53 -23.50 -2.31
C GLU A 95 -32.28 -23.24 -3.17
N ALA A 96 -32.43 -23.12 -4.49
CA ALA A 96 -31.32 -22.78 -5.39
C ALA A 96 -30.74 -21.39 -5.10
N VAL A 97 -31.58 -20.38 -4.86
CA VAL A 97 -31.12 -19.04 -4.45
C VAL A 97 -30.41 -19.10 -3.10
N ALA A 98 -30.94 -19.86 -2.14
CA ALA A 98 -30.28 -20.07 -0.84
C ALA A 98 -28.93 -20.80 -0.97
N ALA A 99 -28.79 -21.67 -1.97
CA ALA A 99 -27.56 -22.36 -2.33
C ALA A 99 -26.58 -21.50 -3.16
N GLY A 100 -26.92 -20.24 -3.46
CA GLY A 100 -26.03 -19.28 -4.10
C GLY A 100 -26.23 -19.08 -5.61
N ALA A 101 -27.37 -19.52 -6.16
CA ALA A 101 -27.82 -19.09 -7.48
C ALA A 101 -28.03 -17.56 -7.50
N TYR A 102 -27.73 -16.95 -8.64
CA TYR A 102 -27.90 -15.52 -8.85
C TYR A 102 -29.38 -15.13 -8.93
N ASP A 103 -30.16 -15.90 -9.69
CA ASP A 103 -31.61 -15.72 -9.84
C ASP A 103 -32.23 -17.02 -10.40
N PHE A 104 -33.55 -17.04 -10.59
CA PHE A 104 -34.25 -18.16 -11.22
C PHE A 104 -35.33 -17.72 -12.22
N LEU A 105 -35.69 -18.62 -13.13
CA LEU A 105 -36.78 -18.47 -14.10
C LEU A 105 -37.69 -19.70 -14.08
N CYS A 106 -38.99 -19.48 -14.26
CA CYS A 106 -39.97 -20.57 -14.35
C CYS A 106 -40.21 -20.98 -15.80
N LYS A 107 -40.30 -22.30 -16.08
CA LYS A 107 -40.75 -22.84 -17.37
C LYS A 107 -42.28 -22.66 -17.49
N PRO A 108 -42.82 -22.23 -18.66
CA PRO A 108 -42.11 -21.89 -19.88
C PRO A 108 -41.39 -20.53 -19.77
N VAL A 109 -40.14 -20.49 -20.22
CA VAL A 109 -39.27 -19.32 -20.09
C VAL A 109 -39.68 -18.25 -21.11
N ASP A 110 -39.97 -17.04 -20.64
CA ASP A 110 -40.18 -15.88 -21.49
C ASP A 110 -38.83 -15.39 -22.08
N PRO A 111 -38.66 -15.35 -23.41
CA PRO A 111 -37.41 -14.89 -24.04
C PRO A 111 -36.99 -13.47 -23.67
N ASP A 112 -37.92 -12.55 -23.45
CA ASP A 112 -37.62 -11.16 -23.12
C ASP A 112 -37.18 -11.02 -21.66
N GLU A 113 -37.81 -11.78 -20.75
CA GLU A 113 -37.40 -11.87 -19.35
C GLU A 113 -36.00 -12.47 -19.22
N LEU A 114 -35.73 -13.56 -19.93
CA LEU A 114 -34.42 -14.20 -19.98
C LEU A 114 -33.33 -13.25 -20.48
N LYS A 115 -33.58 -12.53 -21.57
CA LYS A 115 -32.63 -11.54 -22.12
C LYS A 115 -32.34 -10.42 -21.14
N LEU A 116 -33.35 -9.91 -20.43
CA LEU A 116 -33.18 -8.87 -19.43
C LEU A 116 -32.33 -9.35 -18.26
N LEU A 117 -32.60 -10.57 -17.77
CA LEU A 117 -31.88 -11.17 -16.65
C LEU A 117 -30.42 -11.45 -17.00
N LEU A 118 -30.16 -12.00 -18.19
CA LEU A 118 -28.81 -12.23 -18.71
C LEU A 118 -28.01 -10.93 -18.82
N LYS A 119 -28.61 -9.85 -19.34
CA LYS A 119 -27.95 -8.54 -19.42
C LYS A 119 -27.54 -8.00 -18.05
N ARG A 120 -28.43 -8.09 -17.05
CA ARG A 120 -28.14 -7.65 -15.66
C ARG A 120 -27.03 -8.48 -15.04
N CYS A 121 -27.12 -9.79 -15.21
CA CYS A 121 -26.16 -10.74 -14.70
C CYS A 121 -24.75 -10.49 -15.24
N ILE A 122 -24.63 -10.28 -16.55
CA ILE A 122 -23.33 -10.04 -17.20
C ILE A 122 -22.75 -8.69 -16.82
N TYR A 123 -23.58 -7.64 -16.75
CA TYR A 123 -23.13 -6.33 -16.29
C TYR A 123 -22.49 -6.40 -14.89
N LEU A 124 -23.12 -7.13 -13.96
CA LEU A 124 -22.57 -7.35 -12.62
C LEU A 124 -21.29 -8.20 -12.64
N ALA A 125 -21.27 -9.27 -13.44
CA ALA A 125 -20.09 -10.12 -13.59
C ALA A 125 -18.88 -9.35 -14.13
N ASP A 126 -19.09 -8.46 -15.10
CA ASP A 126 -18.03 -7.62 -15.65
C ASP A 126 -17.58 -6.57 -14.64
N LEU A 127 -18.49 -5.95 -13.90
CA LEU A 127 -18.15 -4.99 -12.84
C LEU A 127 -17.30 -5.62 -11.73
N GLU A 128 -17.67 -6.83 -11.27
CA GLU A 128 -16.90 -7.58 -10.27
C GLU A 128 -15.52 -8.01 -10.81
N ARG A 129 -15.45 -8.39 -12.10
CA ARG A 129 -14.20 -8.74 -12.78
C ARG A 129 -13.28 -7.54 -12.93
N GLU A 130 -13.80 -6.37 -13.27
CA GLU A 130 -13.05 -5.11 -13.33
C GLU A 130 -12.53 -4.72 -11.94
N TYR A 131 -13.38 -4.83 -10.91
CA TYR A 131 -12.98 -4.59 -9.53
C TYR A 131 -11.86 -5.54 -9.07
N ARG A 132 -11.93 -6.84 -9.43
CA ARG A 132 -10.88 -7.81 -9.14
C ARG A 132 -9.58 -7.48 -9.89
N LYS A 133 -9.64 -7.13 -11.17
CA LYS A 133 -8.46 -6.71 -11.95
C LYS A 133 -7.80 -5.46 -11.35
N ALA A 134 -8.59 -4.50 -10.90
CA ALA A 134 -8.08 -3.32 -10.20
C ALA A 134 -7.38 -3.68 -8.87
N LYS A 135 -7.97 -4.62 -8.11
CA LYS A 135 -7.41 -5.13 -6.84
C LYS A 135 -6.16 -6.01 -7.04
N GLU A 136 -6.08 -6.76 -8.14
CA GLU A 136 -4.89 -7.54 -8.52
C GLU A 136 -3.76 -6.63 -9.04
N GLY A 137 -4.09 -5.53 -9.73
CA GLY A 137 -3.14 -4.47 -10.07
C GLY A 137 -2.49 -3.82 -8.84
N GLN A 138 -3.22 -3.71 -7.72
CA GLN A 138 -2.68 -3.28 -6.42
C GLN A 138 -1.73 -4.31 -5.77
N ARG A 139 -1.70 -5.58 -6.19
CA ARG A 139 -0.68 -6.53 -5.71
C ARG A 139 0.65 -6.37 -6.46
N ALA A 140 0.64 -5.87 -7.69
CA ALA A 140 1.87 -5.56 -8.44
C ALA A 140 2.61 -4.32 -7.91
N SER A 141 1.94 -3.46 -7.13
CA SER A 141 2.53 -2.28 -6.50
C SER A 141 3.19 -2.57 -5.14
N VAL A 142 3.06 -3.79 -4.61
CA VAL A 142 3.71 -4.23 -3.36
C VAL A 142 4.98 -5.00 -3.70
N PHE A 143 6.13 -4.46 -3.31
CA PHE A 143 7.46 -5.05 -3.45
C PHE A 143 8.09 -5.23 -2.07
N GLU A 144 8.14 -6.46 -1.56
CA GLU A 144 8.75 -6.75 -0.23
C GLU A 144 8.20 -5.84 0.88
N ASP A 145 6.87 -5.76 0.99
CA ASP A 145 6.14 -4.86 1.91
C ASP A 145 6.29 -3.35 1.63
N MET A 146 7.03 -2.95 0.57
CA MET A 146 7.07 -1.57 0.09
C MET A 146 6.00 -1.35 -0.97
N LEU A 147 5.17 -0.33 -0.79
CA LEU A 147 4.12 0.01 -1.74
C LEU A 147 4.51 1.26 -2.55
N GLY A 148 4.29 1.19 -3.86
CA GLY A 148 4.36 2.37 -4.72
C GLY A 148 4.21 2.08 -6.20
N THR A 149 3.74 3.07 -6.94
CA THR A 149 3.44 3.00 -8.38
C THR A 149 4.18 4.04 -9.21
N SER A 150 4.74 5.06 -8.56
CA SER A 150 5.50 6.11 -9.23
C SER A 150 6.70 5.57 -10.02
N PRO A 151 7.04 6.14 -11.20
CA PRO A 151 8.22 5.74 -11.95
C PRO A 151 9.52 5.77 -11.12
N GLN A 152 9.63 6.74 -10.22
CA GLN A 152 10.76 6.93 -9.32
C GLN A 152 10.95 5.71 -8.39
N ILE A 153 9.89 5.29 -7.68
CA ILE A 153 10.00 4.14 -6.78
C ILE A 153 10.08 2.81 -7.53
N GLN A 154 9.46 2.71 -8.71
CA GLN A 154 9.58 1.53 -9.57
C GLN A 154 11.00 1.35 -10.11
N GLY A 155 11.71 2.46 -10.37
CA GLY A 155 13.15 2.46 -10.65
C GLY A 155 13.95 1.89 -9.47
N VAL A 156 13.65 2.32 -8.24
CA VAL A 156 14.27 1.79 -7.02
C VAL A 156 14.02 0.30 -6.87
N PHE A 157 12.78 -0.18 -7.02
CA PHE A 157 12.46 -1.61 -6.94
C PHE A 157 13.24 -2.41 -7.97
N SER A 158 13.29 -1.94 -9.21
CA SER A 158 14.04 -2.58 -10.29
C SER A 158 15.54 -2.65 -10.00
N PHE A 159 16.10 -1.61 -9.37
CA PHE A 159 17.49 -1.62 -8.97
C PHE A 159 17.76 -2.56 -7.79
N ILE A 160 16.88 -2.59 -6.77
CA ILE A 160 16.96 -3.56 -5.68
C ILE A 160 16.97 -5.00 -6.21
N ARG A 161 16.13 -5.33 -7.21
CA ARG A 161 16.12 -6.67 -7.83
C ARG A 161 17.48 -7.07 -8.40
N LYS A 162 18.22 -6.12 -8.99
CA LYS A 162 19.55 -6.35 -9.56
C LYS A 162 20.63 -6.43 -8.46
N VAL A 163 20.57 -5.53 -7.50
CA VAL A 163 21.57 -5.41 -6.42
C VAL A 163 21.50 -6.58 -5.43
N ALA A 164 20.29 -7.10 -5.18
CA ALA A 164 20.06 -8.19 -4.24
C ALA A 164 20.86 -9.46 -4.58
N THR A 165 21.06 -9.77 -5.86
CA THR A 165 21.77 -10.99 -6.32
C THR A 165 23.28 -10.94 -6.08
N THR A 166 23.85 -9.78 -5.75
CA THR A 166 25.28 -9.61 -5.48
C THR A 166 25.59 -9.73 -3.98
N THR A 167 26.86 -9.83 -3.62
CA THR A 167 27.34 -9.75 -2.21
C THR A 167 27.98 -8.40 -1.87
N ALA A 168 28.02 -7.47 -2.83
CA ALA A 168 28.65 -6.17 -2.64
C ALA A 168 27.92 -5.32 -1.58
N PRO A 169 28.65 -4.45 -0.86
CA PRO A 169 28.06 -3.46 0.02
C PRO A 169 27.07 -2.56 -0.71
N VAL A 170 25.99 -2.19 -0.02
CA VAL A 170 24.96 -1.29 -0.56
C VAL A 170 24.80 -0.10 0.36
N LEU A 171 24.84 1.11 -0.20
CA LEU A 171 24.56 2.36 0.50
C LEU A 171 23.18 2.89 0.08
N LEU A 172 22.29 3.02 1.06
CA LEU A 172 20.94 3.56 0.90
C LEU A 172 20.92 5.02 1.35
N LEU A 173 20.59 5.92 0.42
CA LEU A 173 20.47 7.34 0.66
C LEU A 173 18.99 7.74 0.65
N GLY A 174 18.63 8.72 1.47
CA GLY A 174 17.31 9.32 1.43
C GLY A 174 16.90 9.89 2.77
N GLU A 175 15.90 10.77 2.77
CA GLU A 175 15.40 11.41 3.98
C GLU A 175 14.88 10.40 5.03
N SER A 176 14.68 10.89 6.25
CA SER A 176 14.06 10.07 7.29
C SER A 176 12.63 9.69 6.87
N GLY A 177 12.27 8.42 7.09
CA GLY A 177 10.92 7.93 6.79
C GLY A 177 10.63 7.61 5.31
N THR A 178 11.62 7.62 4.41
CA THR A 178 11.42 7.21 2.99
C THR A 178 11.32 5.70 2.77
N GLY A 179 11.73 4.90 3.76
CA GLY A 179 11.67 3.43 3.71
C GLY A 179 13.03 2.74 3.53
N LYS A 180 14.14 3.36 3.95
CA LYS A 180 15.50 2.79 3.83
C LYS A 180 15.63 1.40 4.49
N GLU A 181 15.09 1.23 5.69
CA GLU A 181 15.07 -0.06 6.39
C GLU A 181 14.31 -1.14 5.60
N MET A 182 13.15 -0.79 5.02
CA MET A 182 12.37 -1.70 4.18
C MET A 182 13.14 -2.09 2.91
N ALA A 183 13.86 -1.13 2.30
CA ALA A 183 14.72 -1.42 1.15
C ALA A 183 15.89 -2.36 1.54
N ALA A 184 16.49 -2.19 2.71
CA ALA A 184 17.54 -3.07 3.21
C ALA A 184 17.01 -4.51 3.43
N LEU A 185 15.83 -4.64 4.03
CA LEU A 185 15.14 -5.93 4.19
C LEU A 185 14.82 -6.57 2.83
N ALA A 186 14.34 -5.79 1.86
CA ALA A 186 14.06 -6.25 0.51
C ALA A 186 15.31 -6.79 -0.20
N ILE A 187 16.45 -6.11 -0.07
CA ILE A 187 17.75 -6.57 -0.59
C ILE A 187 18.16 -7.90 0.05
N HIS A 188 17.99 -8.03 1.38
CA HIS A 188 18.32 -9.25 2.09
C HIS A 188 17.43 -10.44 1.66
N ARG A 189 16.10 -10.27 1.69
CA ARG A 189 15.12 -11.33 1.35
C ARG A 189 15.25 -11.85 -0.09
N ARG A 190 15.73 -11.01 -1.01
CA ARG A 190 15.94 -11.37 -2.43
C ARG A 190 17.36 -11.79 -2.75
N GLY A 191 18.27 -11.71 -1.79
CA GLY A 191 19.67 -12.06 -1.98
C GLY A 191 19.98 -13.52 -1.70
N PRO A 192 21.23 -13.95 -1.96
CA PRO A 192 21.68 -15.32 -1.70
C PRO A 192 21.72 -15.68 -0.20
N ARG A 193 21.60 -14.68 0.69
CA ARG A 193 21.67 -14.83 2.15
C ARG A 193 20.33 -14.65 2.87
N LYS A 194 19.24 -14.78 2.13
CA LYS A 194 17.86 -14.62 2.63
C LYS A 194 17.51 -15.54 3.81
N ASP A 195 18.16 -16.69 3.92
CA ASP A 195 17.94 -17.68 4.99
C ASP A 195 18.87 -17.45 6.19
N GLY A 196 19.83 -16.51 6.07
CA GLY A 196 20.73 -16.10 7.15
C GLY A 196 20.16 -14.95 7.99
N PRO A 197 20.86 -14.54 9.06
CA PRO A 197 20.38 -13.47 9.93
C PRO A 197 20.36 -12.11 9.23
N PHE A 198 19.32 -11.31 9.47
CA PHE A 198 19.32 -9.88 9.21
C PHE A 198 19.50 -9.14 10.53
N VAL A 199 20.64 -8.48 10.71
CA VAL A 199 21.03 -7.83 11.97
C VAL A 199 21.02 -6.31 11.78
N PRO A 200 19.93 -5.62 12.16
CA PRO A 200 19.86 -4.17 12.11
C PRO A 200 20.51 -3.52 13.34
N ILE A 201 21.17 -2.39 13.12
CA ILE A 201 21.63 -1.48 14.17
C ILE A 201 21.43 -0.05 13.72
N ASN A 202 20.84 0.77 14.59
CA ASN A 202 20.77 2.22 14.42
C ASN A 202 21.93 2.85 15.20
N CYS A 203 22.88 3.43 14.46
CA CYS A 203 24.11 3.99 15.02
C CYS A 203 23.87 5.23 15.89
N ASN A 204 22.76 5.94 15.71
CA ASN A 204 22.40 7.12 16.49
C ASN A 204 21.64 6.77 17.79
N ALA A 205 21.02 5.59 17.86
CA ALA A 205 20.21 5.19 19.02
C ALA A 205 21.04 4.68 20.22
N ILE A 206 22.33 4.39 20.02
CA ILE A 206 23.20 3.78 21.03
C ILE A 206 24.26 4.81 21.44
N PRO A 207 24.47 5.04 22.74
CA PRO A 207 25.56 5.89 23.23
C PRO A 207 26.91 5.48 22.62
N GLU A 208 27.70 6.47 22.19
CA GLU A 208 28.99 6.27 21.51
C GLU A 208 29.92 5.30 22.27
N ASN A 209 29.96 5.41 23.60
CA ASN A 209 30.79 4.56 24.46
C ASN A 209 30.36 3.07 24.47
N LEU A 210 29.14 2.75 24.06
CA LEU A 210 28.62 1.38 23.98
C LEU A 210 28.55 0.86 22.55
N LEU A 211 28.48 1.75 21.56
CA LEU A 211 28.31 1.40 20.15
C LEU A 211 29.41 0.47 19.63
N GLU A 212 30.66 0.72 20.02
CA GLU A 212 31.79 -0.12 19.63
C GLU A 212 31.66 -1.56 20.18
N SER A 213 31.28 -1.68 21.45
CA SER A 213 31.06 -2.95 22.12
C SER A 213 29.85 -3.70 21.54
N GLU A 214 28.77 -3.02 21.17
CA GLU A 214 27.62 -3.64 20.51
C GLU A 214 28.00 -4.16 19.11
N LEU A 215 28.70 -3.36 18.30
CA LEU A 215 29.12 -3.75 16.95
C LEU A 215 30.11 -4.92 16.94
N PHE A 216 31.20 -4.79 17.70
CA PHE A 216 32.34 -5.72 17.62
C PHE A 216 32.42 -6.72 18.78
N GLY A 217 31.58 -6.57 19.80
CA GLY A 217 31.67 -7.36 21.03
C GLY A 217 32.80 -6.89 21.94
N HIS A 218 32.87 -7.46 23.13
CA HIS A 218 33.92 -7.14 24.09
C HIS A 218 34.38 -8.38 24.87
N GLU A 219 35.65 -8.37 25.27
CA GLU A 219 36.20 -9.35 26.19
C GLU A 219 35.92 -8.96 27.66
N LYS A 220 35.90 -9.98 28.53
CA LYS A 220 35.74 -9.76 29.98
C LYS A 220 36.85 -8.84 30.50
N GLY A 221 36.47 -7.79 31.24
CA GLY A 221 37.40 -6.83 31.84
C GLY A 221 37.95 -5.78 30.88
N SER A 222 37.41 -5.65 29.66
CA SER A 222 37.87 -4.67 28.67
C SER A 222 37.58 -3.20 29.02
N PHE A 223 36.56 -2.94 29.84
CA PHE A 223 36.23 -1.62 30.39
C PHE A 223 35.45 -1.75 31.71
N THR A 224 35.27 -0.64 32.43
CA THR A 224 34.52 -0.61 33.68
C THR A 224 33.06 -1.01 33.45
N GLY A 225 32.66 -2.19 33.94
CA GLY A 225 31.34 -2.79 33.71
C GLY A 225 31.33 -4.02 32.79
N ALA A 226 32.46 -4.37 32.15
CA ALA A 226 32.60 -5.58 31.32
C ALA A 226 32.77 -6.85 32.18
N ILE A 227 31.72 -7.24 32.91
CA ILE A 227 31.74 -8.38 33.86
C ILE A 227 31.87 -9.73 33.13
N MET A 228 31.35 -9.82 31.91
CA MET A 228 31.39 -11.01 31.06
C MET A 228 31.78 -10.63 29.63
N GLN A 229 32.21 -11.61 28.84
CA GLN A 229 32.42 -11.43 27.42
C GLN A 229 31.06 -11.32 26.70
N ARG A 230 30.98 -10.48 25.66
CA ARG A 230 29.78 -10.34 24.82
C ARG A 230 30.12 -10.46 23.34
N VAL A 231 29.30 -11.22 22.62
CA VAL A 231 29.36 -11.38 21.17
C VAL A 231 28.81 -10.13 20.49
N GLY A 232 29.51 -9.62 19.47
CA GLY A 232 29.11 -8.43 18.73
C GLY A 232 28.13 -8.72 17.60
N LEU A 233 27.50 -7.66 17.08
CA LEU A 233 26.57 -7.75 15.95
C LEU A 233 27.25 -8.19 14.65
N VAL A 234 28.51 -7.80 14.42
CA VAL A 234 29.29 -8.26 13.25
C VAL A 234 29.45 -9.79 13.26
N GLU A 235 29.68 -10.36 14.44
CA GLU A 235 29.78 -11.82 14.63
C GLU A 235 28.41 -12.49 14.44
N THR A 236 27.36 -11.89 15.00
CA THR A 236 25.99 -12.40 14.93
C THR A 236 25.44 -12.36 13.49
N ALA A 237 25.91 -11.43 12.66
CA ALA A 237 25.50 -11.28 11.27
C ALA A 237 26.19 -12.26 10.30
N LYS A 238 27.08 -13.12 10.78
CA LYS A 238 27.81 -14.09 9.95
C LYS A 238 26.86 -14.98 9.14
N GLY A 239 27.17 -15.19 7.86
CA GLY A 239 26.32 -15.87 6.88
C GLY A 239 25.08 -15.07 6.44
N GLY A 240 24.87 -13.87 6.98
CA GLY A 240 23.68 -13.04 6.75
C GLY A 240 24.04 -11.62 6.29
N THR A 241 23.25 -10.65 6.77
CA THR A 241 23.36 -9.22 6.47
C THR A 241 23.46 -8.40 7.76
N LEU A 242 24.45 -7.52 7.83
CA LEU A 242 24.55 -6.45 8.82
C LEU A 242 23.98 -5.16 8.21
N PHE A 243 22.91 -4.62 8.79
CA PHE A 243 22.31 -3.37 8.37
C PHE A 243 22.68 -2.24 9.34
N LEU A 244 23.42 -1.25 8.84
CA LEU A 244 23.91 -0.09 9.58
C LEU A 244 23.04 1.14 9.22
N ASP A 245 22.03 1.44 10.03
CA ASP A 245 21.21 2.63 9.86
C ASP A 245 21.87 3.86 10.51
N GLU A 246 21.70 5.01 9.86
CA GLU A 246 22.36 6.27 10.20
C GLU A 246 23.90 6.17 10.29
N ILE A 247 24.52 5.59 9.26
CA ILE A 247 25.99 5.40 9.20
C ILE A 247 26.79 6.71 9.31
N GLY A 248 26.18 7.84 8.92
CA GLY A 248 26.80 9.16 9.01
C GLY A 248 27.11 9.62 10.44
N GLU A 249 26.43 9.04 11.44
CA GLU A 249 26.60 9.35 12.86
C GLU A 249 27.70 8.53 13.54
N LEU A 250 28.45 7.71 12.79
CA LEU A 250 29.50 6.88 13.37
C LEU A 250 30.69 7.72 13.89
N PRO A 251 31.14 7.49 15.13
CA PRO A 251 32.41 8.02 15.62
C PRO A 251 33.61 7.60 14.76
N SER A 252 34.60 8.49 14.62
CA SER A 252 35.78 8.25 13.76
C SER A 252 36.57 7.00 14.17
N SER A 253 36.64 6.67 15.46
CA SER A 253 37.29 5.46 15.97
C SER A 253 36.63 4.18 15.46
N ILE A 254 35.30 4.16 15.42
CA ILE A 254 34.49 3.04 14.93
C ILE A 254 34.58 2.94 13.41
N GLN A 255 34.62 4.08 12.70
CA GLN A 255 34.81 4.11 11.24
C GLN A 255 36.09 3.37 10.81
N VAL A 256 37.19 3.53 11.54
CA VAL A 256 38.46 2.82 11.26
C VAL A 256 38.31 1.31 11.39
N LYS A 257 37.65 0.84 12.45
CA LYS A 257 37.42 -0.60 12.66
C LYS A 257 36.46 -1.20 11.64
N LEU A 258 35.42 -0.45 11.27
CA LEU A 258 34.46 -0.84 10.25
C LEU A 258 35.14 -0.95 8.87
N LEU A 259 36.02 -0.01 8.53
CA LEU A 259 36.81 -0.07 7.30
C LEU A 259 37.65 -1.35 7.23
N ARG A 260 38.37 -1.68 8.31
CA ARG A 260 39.17 -2.92 8.39
C ARG A 260 38.29 -4.16 8.19
N PHE A 261 37.12 -4.19 8.83
CA PHE A 261 36.16 -5.27 8.64
C PHE A 261 35.69 -5.39 7.17
N LEU A 262 35.34 -4.28 6.52
CA LEU A 262 34.91 -4.29 5.12
C LEU A 262 36.01 -4.70 4.13
N GLN A 263 37.28 -4.46 4.48
CA GLN A 263 38.43 -4.81 3.64
C GLN A 263 38.86 -6.27 3.84
N GLU A 264 39.03 -6.68 5.10
CA GLU A 264 39.67 -7.95 5.46
C GLU A 264 38.67 -9.05 5.83
N GLN A 265 37.40 -8.71 6.08
CA GLN A 265 36.40 -9.59 6.71
C GLN A 265 36.85 -10.07 8.10
N ARG A 266 37.72 -9.28 8.75
CA ARG A 266 38.31 -9.54 10.06
C ARG A 266 38.08 -8.39 11.03
N PHE A 267 37.92 -8.72 12.30
CA PHE A 267 37.75 -7.76 13.38
C PHE A 267 38.25 -8.33 14.70
N GLN A 268 38.31 -7.49 15.73
CA GLN A 268 38.67 -7.87 17.10
C GLN A 268 37.62 -7.33 18.07
N ARG A 269 37.32 -8.09 19.12
CA ARG A 269 36.48 -7.60 20.23
C ARG A 269 37.21 -6.49 20.98
N VAL A 270 36.45 -5.59 21.62
CA VAL A 270 37.02 -4.55 22.49
C VAL A 270 37.83 -5.22 23.62
N GLY A 271 39.08 -4.77 23.79
CA GLY A 271 40.03 -5.35 24.75
C GLY A 271 40.60 -6.72 24.38
N GLY A 272 40.17 -7.31 23.26
CA GLY A 272 40.65 -8.60 22.78
C GLY A 272 41.87 -8.49 21.86
N ARG A 273 42.64 -9.58 21.78
CA ARG A 273 43.75 -9.73 20.81
C ARG A 273 43.46 -10.78 19.73
N GLN A 274 42.44 -11.60 19.94
CA GLN A 274 42.04 -12.63 18.99
C GLN A 274 41.37 -11.97 17.77
N GLU A 275 41.89 -12.27 16.59
CA GLU A 275 41.27 -11.88 15.32
C GLU A 275 40.15 -12.86 14.98
N LEU A 276 38.96 -12.32 14.69
CA LEU A 276 37.74 -13.04 14.34
C LEU A 276 37.36 -12.75 12.90
N THR A 277 36.69 -13.70 12.25
CA THR A 277 36.22 -13.56 10.86
C THR A 277 34.70 -13.62 10.78
N SER A 278 34.13 -12.71 10.00
CA SER A 278 32.71 -12.72 9.64
C SER A 278 32.60 -12.36 8.17
N ASP A 279 31.79 -13.12 7.44
CA ASP A 279 31.55 -12.88 6.02
C ASP A 279 30.32 -11.97 5.79
N ALA A 280 29.72 -11.39 6.85
CA ALA A 280 28.49 -10.60 6.81
C ALA A 280 28.43 -9.56 5.67
N ARG A 281 27.32 -9.56 4.91
CA ARG A 281 27.07 -8.56 3.86
C ARG A 281 26.67 -7.26 4.55
N VAL A 282 27.31 -6.16 4.19
CA VAL A 282 26.97 -4.85 4.79
C VAL A 282 25.99 -4.09 3.91
N ILE A 283 24.90 -3.62 4.50
CA ILE A 283 24.01 -2.61 3.93
C ILE A 283 24.06 -1.41 4.88
N ALA A 284 24.33 -0.22 4.38
CA ALA A 284 24.35 1.00 5.17
C ALA A 284 23.25 1.95 4.71
N ALA A 285 22.70 2.75 5.62
CA ALA A 285 21.73 3.78 5.31
C ALA A 285 22.07 5.09 6.01
N THR A 286 21.71 6.22 5.40
CA THR A 286 21.85 7.55 6.01
C THR A 286 20.91 8.55 5.34
N HIS A 287 20.52 9.58 6.09
CA HIS A 287 19.89 10.79 5.54
C HIS A 287 20.86 11.97 5.41
N VAL A 288 22.06 11.86 5.99
CA VAL A 288 23.10 12.90 5.99
C VAL A 288 23.93 12.82 4.70
N ASP A 289 24.38 13.99 4.22
CA ASP A 289 25.33 14.07 3.11
C ASP A 289 26.74 13.65 3.57
N LEU A 290 27.11 12.40 3.29
CA LEU A 290 28.43 11.86 3.62
C LEU A 290 29.58 12.58 2.92
N LYS A 291 29.35 13.18 1.73
CA LYS A 291 30.40 13.94 1.03
C LYS A 291 30.69 15.25 1.75
N ALA A 292 29.65 15.91 2.26
CA ALA A 292 29.84 17.06 3.14
C ALA A 292 30.58 16.67 4.43
N GLY A 293 30.26 15.50 5.01
CA GLY A 293 30.96 14.95 6.17
C GLY A 293 32.46 14.67 5.91
N ILE A 294 32.81 14.22 4.71
CA ILE A 294 34.22 14.05 4.30
C ILE A 294 34.95 15.39 4.29
N ASN A 295 34.36 16.42 3.67
CA ASN A 295 34.95 17.76 3.60
C ASN A 295 35.14 18.39 5.00
N GLN A 296 34.29 18.02 5.96
CA GLN A 296 34.34 18.49 7.35
C GLN A 296 35.22 17.61 8.26
N GLY A 297 35.74 16.49 7.76
CA GLY A 297 36.55 15.53 8.52
C GLY A 297 35.75 14.68 9.52
N SER A 298 34.41 14.73 9.49
CA SER A 298 33.55 13.90 10.35
C SER A 298 33.33 12.50 9.79
N PHE A 299 33.51 12.30 8.48
CA PHE A 299 33.40 11.00 7.83
C PHE A 299 34.64 10.68 6.99
N ARG A 300 35.13 9.45 7.04
CA ARG A 300 36.33 9.06 6.31
C ARG A 300 36.02 8.76 4.83
N GLU A 301 36.85 9.30 3.96
CA GLU A 301 36.76 9.10 2.51
C GLU A 301 36.95 7.64 2.09
N ASP A 302 37.92 6.94 2.70
CA ASP A 302 38.20 5.52 2.42
C ASP A 302 37.02 4.60 2.77
N LEU A 303 36.36 4.85 3.90
CA LEU A 303 35.14 4.16 4.31
C LEU A 303 33.98 4.43 3.35
N TYR A 304 33.80 5.67 2.91
CA TYR A 304 32.76 6.03 1.94
C TYR A 304 32.89 5.21 0.66
N PHE A 305 34.08 5.16 0.05
CA PHE A 305 34.28 4.40 -1.18
C PHE A 305 34.09 2.89 -1.01
N ARG A 306 34.36 2.35 0.19
CA ARG A 306 34.14 0.94 0.48
C ARG A 306 32.66 0.59 0.70
N LEU A 307 31.86 1.53 1.19
CA LEU A 307 30.41 1.37 1.36
C LEU A 307 29.63 1.66 0.07
N ALA A 308 30.03 2.70 -0.67
CA ALA A 308 29.34 3.23 -1.84
C ALA A 308 29.62 2.44 -3.13
N VAL A 309 29.75 1.11 -3.04
CA VAL A 309 29.93 0.24 -4.22
C VAL A 309 28.65 0.20 -5.05
N LEU A 310 27.50 0.04 -4.38
CA LEU A 310 26.17 0.13 -4.97
C LEU A 310 25.37 1.16 -4.19
N VAL A 311 24.91 2.22 -4.86
CA VAL A 311 24.22 3.35 -4.20
C VAL A 311 22.77 3.41 -4.67
N ILE A 312 21.83 3.31 -3.74
CA ILE A 312 20.39 3.44 -4.01
C ILE A 312 19.88 4.71 -3.33
N SER A 313 19.35 5.64 -4.10
CA SER A 313 18.67 6.82 -3.55
C SER A 313 17.17 6.58 -3.49
N LEU A 314 16.58 6.67 -2.31
CA LEU A 314 15.14 6.57 -2.09
C LEU A 314 14.53 7.98 -2.22
N PRO A 315 13.59 8.20 -3.16
CA PRO A 315 12.97 9.49 -3.35
C PRO A 315 12.07 9.85 -2.15
N PRO A 316 12.05 11.12 -1.73
CA PRO A 316 11.10 11.59 -0.75
C PRO A 316 9.67 11.49 -1.27
N LEU A 317 8.69 11.40 -0.38
CA LEU A 317 7.29 11.13 -0.73
C LEU A 317 6.71 12.21 -1.66
N ARG A 318 7.13 13.46 -1.51
CA ARG A 318 6.76 14.58 -2.40
C ARG A 318 7.20 14.41 -3.87
N GLU A 319 8.21 13.58 -4.13
CA GLU A 319 8.70 13.28 -5.49
C GLU A 319 8.07 12.01 -6.09
N ARG A 320 7.17 11.36 -5.34
CA ARG A 320 6.54 10.08 -5.70
C ARG A 320 5.11 10.23 -6.24
N GLY A 321 4.70 11.44 -6.64
CA GLY A 321 3.37 11.70 -7.22
C GLY A 321 2.23 11.17 -6.34
N ASP A 322 1.33 10.39 -6.95
CA ASP A 322 0.13 9.87 -6.28
C ASP A 322 0.39 8.72 -5.27
N ASP A 323 1.65 8.31 -5.06
CA ASP A 323 1.99 7.27 -4.08
C ASP A 323 1.52 7.61 -2.66
N ALA A 324 1.44 8.90 -2.30
CA ALA A 324 0.93 9.33 -1.00
C ALA A 324 -0.52 8.90 -0.77
N MET A 325 -1.37 9.02 -1.80
CA MET A 325 -2.77 8.58 -1.72
C MET A 325 -2.88 7.06 -1.67
N LEU A 326 -2.07 6.35 -2.47
CA LEU A 326 -2.04 4.89 -2.49
C LEU A 326 -1.62 4.33 -1.12
N LEU A 327 -0.51 4.84 -0.55
CA LEU A 327 -0.05 4.49 0.79
C LEU A 327 -1.10 4.82 1.85
N ALA A 328 -1.77 5.95 1.72
CA ALA A 328 -2.80 6.36 2.67
C ALA A 328 -3.96 5.36 2.73
N GLN A 329 -4.42 4.89 1.58
CA GLN A 329 -5.50 3.89 1.51
C GLN A 329 -5.08 2.56 2.14
N GLU A 330 -3.88 2.08 1.87
CA GLU A 330 -3.37 0.84 2.48
C GLU A 330 -3.26 0.96 4.00
N PHE A 331 -2.70 2.08 4.50
CA PHE A 331 -2.63 2.32 5.94
C PHE A 331 -4.02 2.43 6.58
N LEU A 332 -4.97 3.07 5.90
CA LEU A 332 -6.34 3.17 6.37
C LEU A 332 -6.96 1.78 6.56
N GLN A 333 -6.90 0.94 5.53
CA GLN A 333 -7.44 -0.42 5.59
C GLN A 333 -6.74 -1.26 6.67
N LYS A 334 -5.40 -1.21 6.72
CA LYS A 334 -4.61 -1.92 7.72
C LYS A 334 -5.01 -1.55 9.15
N TYR A 335 -5.07 -0.25 9.47
CA TYR A 335 -5.39 0.19 10.81
C TYR A 335 -6.87 0.05 11.14
N ALA A 336 -7.77 0.20 10.17
CA ALA A 336 -9.20 -0.02 10.36
C ALA A 336 -9.47 -1.48 10.76
N ALA A 337 -8.85 -2.45 10.06
CA ALA A 337 -8.93 -3.87 10.39
C ALA A 337 -8.37 -4.18 11.78
N GLN A 338 -7.20 -3.62 12.13
CA GLN A 338 -6.59 -3.81 13.47
C GLN A 338 -7.45 -3.28 14.62
N ASN A 339 -8.27 -2.26 14.38
CA ASN A 339 -9.13 -1.64 15.38
C ASN A 339 -10.60 -2.10 15.27
N GLY A 340 -10.90 -3.13 14.47
CA GLY A 340 -12.26 -3.64 14.30
C GLY A 340 -13.24 -2.64 13.67
N LYS A 341 -12.74 -1.60 12.99
CA LYS A 341 -13.58 -0.59 12.34
C LYS A 341 -13.78 -0.96 10.87
N ALA A 342 -14.99 -1.36 10.50
CA ALA A 342 -15.35 -1.63 9.10
C ALA A 342 -15.84 -0.37 8.37
N ASN A 343 -15.62 -0.31 7.05
CA ASN A 343 -16.13 0.74 6.16
C ASN A 343 -15.68 2.17 6.52
N ILE A 344 -14.46 2.32 7.08
CA ILE A 344 -13.84 3.63 7.23
C ILE A 344 -13.36 4.13 5.86
N VAL A 345 -13.64 5.40 5.56
CA VAL A 345 -13.27 6.05 4.30
C VAL A 345 -12.74 7.46 4.54
N PHE A 346 -11.86 7.94 3.67
CA PHE A 346 -11.50 9.36 3.62
C PHE A 346 -12.60 10.17 2.94
N VAL A 347 -12.89 11.37 3.46
CA VAL A 347 -13.67 12.35 2.70
C VAL A 347 -12.82 12.97 1.58
N PRO A 348 -13.42 13.50 0.50
CA PRO A 348 -12.66 14.10 -0.60
C PRO A 348 -11.68 15.20 -0.17
N GLU A 349 -12.04 16.00 0.83
CA GLU A 349 -11.21 17.06 1.41
C GLU A 349 -9.94 16.50 2.06
N ALA A 350 -10.05 15.36 2.77
CA ALA A 350 -8.92 14.67 3.38
C ALA A 350 -7.95 14.12 2.32
N LEU A 351 -8.46 13.55 1.23
CA LEU A 351 -7.61 13.08 0.12
C LEU A 351 -6.86 14.23 -0.56
N ARG A 352 -7.53 15.38 -0.77
CA ARG A 352 -6.87 16.58 -1.29
C ARG A 352 -5.81 17.11 -0.33
N ALA A 353 -6.06 17.07 0.98
CA ALA A 353 -5.08 17.48 1.99
C ALA A 353 -3.86 16.54 2.00
N ILE A 354 -4.08 15.22 1.88
CA ILE A 354 -3.00 14.23 1.77
C ILE A 354 -2.12 14.50 0.55
N ASN A 355 -2.72 14.79 -0.60
CA ASN A 355 -1.96 15.01 -1.83
C ASN A 355 -1.18 16.34 -1.83
N ARG A 356 -1.67 17.36 -1.13
CA ARG A 356 -1.03 18.69 -1.07
C ARG A 356 0.07 18.80 0.00
N HIS A 357 0.01 17.97 1.03
CA HIS A 357 0.96 18.06 2.13
C HIS A 357 2.38 17.64 1.65
N PRO A 358 3.44 18.38 2.01
CA PRO A 358 4.80 18.09 1.53
C PRO A 358 5.46 16.86 2.16
N TRP A 359 4.88 16.33 3.25
CA TRP A 359 5.36 15.13 3.96
C TRP A 359 6.84 15.19 4.36
N PRO A 360 7.27 16.15 5.19
CA PRO A 360 8.66 16.25 5.65
C PRO A 360 9.14 15.00 6.42
N GLY A 361 8.24 14.28 7.11
CA GLY A 361 8.57 12.97 7.70
C GLY A 361 8.27 11.77 6.80
N ASN A 362 8.02 12.02 5.51
CA ASN A 362 7.79 11.05 4.45
C ASN A 362 6.71 10.01 4.82
N VAL A 363 6.94 8.73 4.50
CA VAL A 363 5.97 7.64 4.71
C VAL A 363 5.72 7.42 6.20
N ARG A 364 6.72 7.63 7.07
CA ARG A 364 6.58 7.48 8.52
C ARG A 364 5.60 8.49 9.11
N GLU A 365 5.65 9.74 8.67
CA GLU A 365 4.67 10.76 9.06
C GLU A 365 3.27 10.41 8.57
N LEU A 366 3.12 10.07 7.29
CA LEU A 366 1.84 9.65 6.70
C LEU A 366 1.21 8.49 7.48
N GLN A 367 2.01 7.46 7.76
CA GLN A 367 1.60 6.28 8.51
C GLN A 367 1.12 6.65 9.92
N ASN A 368 1.85 7.51 10.63
CA ASN A 368 1.52 7.91 11.99
C ASN A 368 0.25 8.76 12.06
N ARG A 369 0.09 9.72 11.14
CA ARG A 369 -1.13 10.55 11.08
C ARG A 369 -2.37 9.72 10.79
N ILE A 370 -2.30 8.79 9.83
CA ILE A 370 -3.44 7.92 9.51
C ILE A 370 -3.76 6.96 10.65
N LYS A 371 -2.73 6.37 11.29
CA LYS A 371 -2.92 5.51 12.46
C LYS A 371 -3.65 6.27 13.56
N ARG A 372 -3.22 7.49 13.87
CA ARG A 372 -3.86 8.35 14.88
C ARG A 372 -5.30 8.68 14.51
N ALA A 373 -5.53 9.09 13.26
CA ALA A 373 -6.87 9.40 12.76
C ALA A 373 -7.81 8.21 12.90
N VAL A 374 -7.39 7.00 12.53
CA VAL A 374 -8.22 5.79 12.65
C VAL A 374 -8.53 5.45 14.12
N ILE A 375 -7.54 5.58 15.02
CA ILE A 375 -7.74 5.34 16.46
C ILE A 375 -8.75 6.33 17.03
N MET A 376 -8.56 7.63 16.77
CA MET A 376 -9.34 8.73 17.35
C MET A 376 -10.67 8.98 16.65
N ALA A 377 -10.91 8.40 15.47
CA ALA A 377 -12.14 8.66 14.72
C ALA A 377 -13.39 8.15 15.45
N ASP A 378 -14.27 9.09 15.79
CA ASP A 378 -15.62 8.85 16.29
C ASP A 378 -16.61 8.50 15.17
N SER A 379 -16.24 8.79 13.92
CA SER A 379 -17.06 8.53 12.73
C SER A 379 -16.37 7.58 11.74
N ARG A 380 -17.14 7.01 10.81
CA ARG A 380 -16.59 6.20 9.70
C ARG A 380 -15.95 7.05 8.59
N ARG A 381 -15.93 8.37 8.73
CA ARG A 381 -15.40 9.31 7.74
C ARG A 381 -14.21 10.04 8.34
N ILE A 382 -13.02 9.82 7.76
CA ILE A 382 -11.80 10.52 8.14
C ILE A 382 -11.72 11.84 7.37
N THR A 383 -11.65 12.93 8.12
CA THR A 383 -11.52 14.30 7.63
C THR A 383 -10.07 14.78 7.67
N GLU A 384 -9.79 15.91 7.01
CA GLU A 384 -8.49 16.58 7.07
C GLU A 384 -8.12 17.03 8.49
N LYS A 385 -9.11 17.29 9.35
CA LYS A 385 -8.89 17.63 10.77
C LYS A 385 -8.39 16.42 11.55
N ASP A 386 -8.97 15.24 11.31
CA ASP A 386 -8.55 13.99 11.95
C ASP A 386 -7.10 13.62 11.58
N LEU A 387 -6.66 14.05 10.39
CA LEU A 387 -5.27 13.89 9.92
C LEU A 387 -4.33 15.00 10.40
N GLU A 388 -4.85 16.01 11.11
CA GLU A 388 -4.13 17.22 11.49
C GLU A 388 -3.53 17.95 10.26
N LEU A 389 -4.23 17.86 9.12
CA LEU A 389 -3.88 18.48 7.84
C LEU A 389 -4.82 19.63 7.46
N SER A 390 -5.72 20.02 8.37
CA SER A 390 -6.54 21.20 8.17
C SER A 390 -5.63 22.40 7.91
N THR A 391 -5.94 23.15 6.85
CA THR A 391 -5.26 24.41 6.50
C THR A 391 -5.53 25.45 7.58
N GLY A 392 -4.88 25.31 8.74
CA GLY A 392 -4.79 26.29 9.79
C GLY A 392 -3.33 26.69 9.88
N ILE A 393 -2.98 27.79 9.21
CA ILE A 393 -1.78 28.62 9.47
C ILE A 393 -0.55 27.79 9.90
N GLY A 394 -0.09 26.92 9.01
CA GLY A 394 1.28 26.42 9.09
C GLY A 394 2.18 27.52 8.54
N PHE A 395 2.86 28.25 9.43
CA PHE A 395 3.98 29.10 9.02
C PHE A 395 4.94 28.22 8.22
N SER A 396 5.05 28.46 6.90
CA SER A 396 6.15 27.87 6.15
C SER A 396 7.43 28.44 6.72
N SER A 397 8.47 27.62 6.87
CA SER A 397 9.81 28.04 7.32
C SER A 397 10.52 29.01 6.36
N SER A 398 9.81 29.53 5.36
CA SER A 398 10.32 30.38 4.28
C SER A 398 9.58 31.72 4.11
N THR A 399 8.59 32.04 4.94
CA THR A 399 7.90 33.34 4.85
C THR A 399 8.62 34.40 5.68
N THR A 400 8.92 35.54 5.08
CA THR A 400 9.42 36.70 5.85
C THR A 400 8.34 37.17 6.82
N LEU A 401 8.73 37.81 7.93
CA LEU A 401 7.77 38.34 8.92
C LEU A 401 6.74 39.29 8.27
N LYS A 402 7.14 40.01 7.22
CA LYS A 402 6.26 40.89 6.45
C LYS A 402 5.18 40.11 5.72
N GLU A 403 5.55 39.08 4.96
CA GLU A 403 4.60 38.23 4.21
C GLU A 403 3.68 37.44 5.15
N ALA A 404 4.21 36.98 6.29
CA ALA A 404 3.41 36.31 7.31
C ALA A 404 2.32 37.25 7.87
N ARG A 405 2.66 38.51 8.19
CA ARG A 405 1.69 39.51 8.63
C ARG A 405 0.66 39.82 7.56
N GLU A 406 1.09 40.03 6.31
CA GLU A 406 0.18 40.32 5.20
C GLU A 406 -0.80 39.16 4.93
N ASN A 407 -0.36 37.91 5.07
CA ASN A 407 -1.23 36.74 4.91
C ASN A 407 -2.27 36.62 6.04
N VAL A 408 -1.86 36.87 7.28
CA VAL A 408 -2.79 36.90 8.42
C VAL A 408 -3.80 38.03 8.30
N GLU A 409 -3.35 39.24 7.92
CA GLU A 409 -4.23 40.38 7.68
C GLU A 409 -5.22 40.10 6.54
N ARG A 410 -4.77 39.51 5.42
CA ARG A 410 -5.63 39.15 4.29
C ARG A 410 -6.73 38.18 4.71
N GLU A 411 -6.38 37.16 5.49
CA GLU A 411 -7.34 36.17 5.95
C GLU A 411 -8.36 36.75 6.94
N MET A 412 -7.92 37.59 7.87
CA MET A 412 -8.80 38.29 8.81
C MET A 412 -9.80 39.19 8.09
N VAL A 413 -9.34 39.98 7.12
CA VAL A 413 -10.18 40.86 6.30
C VAL A 413 -11.19 40.05 5.49
N GLN A 414 -10.76 38.98 4.81
CA GLN A 414 -11.66 38.13 4.01
C GLN A 414 -12.71 37.41 4.87
N ARG A 415 -12.33 36.88 6.04
CA ARG A 415 -13.28 36.22 6.96
C ARG A 415 -14.31 37.20 7.52
N ALA A 416 -13.89 38.40 7.93
CA ALA A 416 -14.78 39.45 8.42
C ALA A 416 -15.75 39.92 7.31
N LEU A 417 -15.27 40.12 6.09
CA LEU A 417 -16.13 40.47 4.95
C LEU A 417 -17.14 39.37 4.64
N LYS A 418 -16.72 38.10 4.65
CA LYS A 418 -17.61 36.95 4.38
C LYS A 418 -18.70 36.80 5.44
N ARG A 419 -18.37 36.96 6.73
CA ARG A 419 -19.34 36.90 7.84
C ARG A 419 -20.35 38.04 7.80
N ASN A 420 -19.91 39.21 7.35
CA ASN A 420 -20.75 40.40 7.25
C ASN A 420 -21.37 40.61 5.86
N LEU A 421 -21.33 39.59 4.98
CA LEU A 421 -21.93 39.61 3.64
C LEU A 421 -21.50 40.85 2.83
N GLY A 422 -20.20 41.17 2.86
CA GLY A 422 -19.62 42.30 2.12
C GLY A 422 -19.96 43.69 2.67
N ARG A 423 -20.57 43.80 3.87
CA ARG A 423 -20.84 45.08 4.53
C ARG A 423 -19.58 45.63 5.21
N ILE A 424 -18.89 46.54 4.53
CA ILE A 424 -17.63 47.18 4.97
C ILE A 424 -17.74 47.81 6.37
N SER A 425 -18.87 48.44 6.70
CA SER A 425 -19.04 49.13 7.98
C SER A 425 -19.07 48.17 9.17
N SER A 426 -19.72 47.02 8.99
CA SER A 426 -19.82 45.98 10.02
C SER A 426 -18.52 45.18 10.12
N ALA A 427 -17.88 44.89 8.97
CA ALA A 427 -16.58 44.22 8.93
C ALA A 427 -15.47 45.08 9.58
N ALA A 428 -15.45 46.40 9.34
CA ALA A 428 -14.50 47.31 9.97
C ALA A 428 -14.69 47.37 11.50
N ALA A 429 -15.94 47.39 11.96
CA ALA A 429 -16.27 47.37 13.38
C ALA A 429 -15.89 46.04 14.06
N GLU A 430 -16.12 44.89 13.41
CA GLU A 430 -15.67 43.57 13.90
C GLU A 430 -14.15 43.51 14.02
N LEU A 431 -13.43 44.10 13.05
CA LEU A 431 -11.97 44.15 13.05
C LEU A 431 -11.38 45.24 13.96
N GLY A 432 -12.23 46.09 14.57
CA GLY A 432 -11.78 47.17 15.47
C GLY A 432 -11.04 48.30 14.77
N ILE A 433 -11.25 48.51 13.47
CA ILE A 433 -10.57 49.54 12.66
C ILE A 433 -11.56 50.51 12.00
N SER A 434 -11.06 51.64 11.53
CA SER A 434 -11.87 52.62 10.81
C SER A 434 -12.20 52.15 9.38
N ARG A 435 -13.30 52.65 8.80
CA ARG A 435 -13.68 52.30 7.40
C ARG A 435 -12.59 52.69 6.40
N PRO A 436 -11.97 53.89 6.45
CA PRO A 436 -10.84 54.23 5.57
C PRO A 436 -9.68 53.24 5.68
N THR A 437 -9.31 52.84 6.91
CA THR A 437 -8.23 51.86 7.15
C THR A 437 -8.55 50.50 6.54
N LEU A 438 -9.81 50.06 6.60
CA LEU A 438 -10.23 48.82 5.95
C LEU A 438 -10.14 48.91 4.42
N TYR A 439 -10.49 50.05 3.82
CA TYR A 439 -10.34 50.26 2.37
C TYR A 439 -8.87 50.21 1.93
N GLU A 440 -7.99 50.91 2.65
CA GLU A 440 -6.53 50.87 2.38
C GLU A 440 -5.97 49.44 2.52
N LEU A 441 -6.42 48.69 3.53
CA LEU A 441 -6.06 47.28 3.73
C LEU A 441 -6.54 46.41 2.57
N MET A 442 -7.77 46.58 2.11
CA MET A 442 -8.32 45.83 0.98
C MET A 442 -7.57 46.11 -0.33
N GLU A 443 -7.24 47.38 -0.59
CA GLU A 443 -6.47 47.79 -1.78
C GLU A 443 -5.04 47.24 -1.74
N ARG A 444 -4.35 47.40 -0.60
CA ARG A 444 -2.99 46.88 -0.40
C ARG A 444 -2.92 45.36 -0.51
N LEU A 445 -3.95 44.65 -0.07
CA LEU A 445 -3.98 43.18 -0.03
C LEU A 445 -4.62 42.54 -1.28
N GLY A 446 -5.11 43.35 -2.22
CA GLY A 446 -5.74 42.92 -3.47
C GLY A 446 -7.09 42.24 -3.29
N ILE A 447 -7.90 42.67 -2.31
CA ILE A 447 -9.19 42.04 -1.96
C ILE A 447 -10.34 42.83 -2.60
N SER A 448 -11.04 42.19 -3.54
CA SER A 448 -12.23 42.75 -4.20
C SER A 448 -13.50 42.58 -3.36
N ARG A 449 -14.50 43.41 -3.63
CA ARG A 449 -15.83 43.34 -3.02
C ARG A 449 -16.71 42.36 -3.80
N GLU A 450 -16.77 41.11 -3.34
CA GLU A 450 -17.83 40.16 -3.72
C GLU A 450 -18.81 39.96 -2.55
#